data_AF-A0A971JF62-F1
#
_entry.id   AF-A0A971JF62-F1
#
_cell.length_a   1.000
_cell.length_b   1.000
_cell.length_c   1.000
_cell.angle_alpha   90.00
_cell.angle_beta   90.00
_cell.angle_gamma   90.00
#
_symmetry.space_group_name_H-M   'P 1'
#
loop_
_entity.id
_entity.type
_entity.pdbx_description
1 polymer ?
#
loop_
_entity_poly.entity_id
_entity_poly.type
_entity_poly.pdbx_seq_one_letter_code
_entity_poly.pdbx_strand_id
1 'polypeptide(L)' 'METFYYPVVVVENAEELEIVTGYCQECKISFQFLDNDLNSFPAHILLYCDKDDFEMFTETV' A
#
# COMPACT_ATOMS: atom_id res chain seq x y z
N MET A 1 15.84 14.61 9.38
CA MET A 1 14.92 14.57 8.23
C MET A 1 14.34 13.18 8.21
N GLU A 2 13.03 13.05 8.44
CA GLU A 2 12.35 11.76 8.29
C GLU A 2 12.37 11.35 6.81
N THR A 3 12.72 10.10 6.54
CA THR A 3 12.76 9.56 5.17
C THR A 3 11.43 8.87 4.92
N PHE A 4 10.70 9.34 3.92
CA PHE A 4 9.44 8.74 3.49
C PHE A 4 9.68 7.81 2.30
N TYR A 5 8.99 6.67 2.29
CA TYR A 5 9.03 5.66 1.26
C TYR A 5 7.69 5.60 0.53
N TYR A 6 7.77 5.30 -0.76
CA TYR A 6 6.62 5.30 -1.66
C TYR A 6 6.56 4.02 -2.50
N PRO A 7 6.44 2.83 -1.89
CA PRO A 7 6.34 1.59 -2.64
C PRO A 7 5.03 1.54 -3.41
N VAL A 8 5.09 0.92 -4.60
CA VAL A 8 3.92 0.61 -5.41
C VAL A 8 3.57 -0.86 -5.19
N VAL A 9 2.35 -1.11 -4.73
CA VAL A 9 1.78 -2.44 -4.53
C VAL A 9 0.73 -2.69 -5.60
N VAL A 10 0.75 -3.89 -6.18
CA VAL A 10 -0.27 -4.35 -7.13
C VAL A 10 -1.28 -5.19 -6.37
N VAL A 11 -2.55 -4.89 -6.56
CA VAL A 11 -3.68 -5.58 -5.93
C VAL A 11 -4.50 -6.25 -7.03
N GLU A 12 -4.55 -7.58 -7.02
CA GLU A 12 -5.14 -8.37 -8.11
C GLU A 12 -6.66 -8.56 -7.98
N ASN A 13 -7.23 -8.28 -6.81
CA ASN A 13 -8.66 -8.49 -6.53
C ASN A 13 -9.13 -7.68 -5.30
N ALA A 14 -10.45 -7.67 -5.08
CA ALA A 14 -11.06 -6.92 -3.98
C ALA A 14 -10.71 -7.46 -2.58
N GLU A 15 -10.40 -8.75 -2.45
CA GLU A 15 -9.99 -9.35 -1.18
C GLU A 15 -8.60 -8.84 -0.76
N GLU A 16 -7.64 -8.84 -1.68
CA GLU A 16 -6.32 -8.25 -1.47
C GLU A 16 -6.41 -6.75 -1.16
N LEU A 17 -7.35 -6.03 -1.80
CA LEU A 17 -7.58 -4.61 -1.49
C LEU A 17 -8.04 -4.40 -0.05
N GLU A 18 -8.95 -5.26 0.44
CA GLU A 18 -9.45 -5.20 1.81
C GLU A 18 -8.32 -5.47 2.82
N ILE A 19 -7.45 -6.44 2.53
CA ILE A 19 -6.28 -6.76 3.36
C ILE A 19 -5.32 -5.58 3.43
N VAL A 20 -4.93 -5.01 2.27
CA VAL A 20 -4.02 -3.85 2.21
C VAL A 20 -4.62 -2.65 2.92
N THR A 21 -5.92 -2.40 2.72
CA THR A 21 -6.63 -1.29 3.37
C THR A 21 -6.67 -1.47 4.89
N GLY A 22 -6.96 -2.68 5.37
CA GLY A 22 -6.96 -3.02 6.80
C GLY A 22 -5.60 -2.78 7.44
N TYR A 23 -4.53 -3.31 6.83
CA TYR A 23 -3.16 -3.08 7.30
C TYR A 23 -2.81 -1.59 7.34
N CYS A 24 -3.13 -0.85 6.27
CA CYS A 24 -2.86 0.58 6.22
C CYS A 24 -3.61 1.36 7.31
N GLN A 25 -4.85 0.97 7.64
CA GLN A 25 -5.60 1.58 8.74
C GLN A 25 -4.99 1.27 10.11
N GLU A 26 -4.56 0.03 10.35
CA GLU A 26 -3.94 -0.38 11.61
C GLU A 26 -2.61 0.34 11.86
N CYS A 27 -1.77 0.43 10.82
CA CYS A 27 -0.46 1.07 10.88
C CYS A 27 -0.50 2.60 10.64
N LYS A 28 -1.68 3.18 10.40
CA LYS A 28 -1.86 4.61 10.04
C LYS A 28 -1.07 5.06 8.80
N ILE A 29 -0.89 4.13 7.87
CA ILE A 29 -0.24 4.36 6.58
C ILE A 29 -1.28 4.94 5.63
N SER A 30 -0.96 6.06 4.99
CA SER A 30 -1.80 6.59 3.92
C SER A 30 -1.50 5.86 2.62
N PHE A 31 -2.47 5.76 1.72
CA PHE A 31 -2.24 5.25 0.38
C PHE A 31 -3.07 5.97 -0.68
N GLN A 32 -2.64 5.88 -1.93
CA GLN A 32 -3.32 6.44 -3.09
C GLN A 32 -3.35 5.43 -4.24
N PHE A 33 -4.50 5.28 -4.91
CA PHE A 33 -4.58 4.55 -6.17
C PHE A 33 -3.91 5.35 -7.29
N LEU A 34 -3.01 4.69 -8.01
CA LEU A 34 -2.36 5.25 -9.20
C LEU A 34 -3.25 5.13 -10.44
N ASP A 35 -4.10 4.11 -10.48
CA ASP A 35 -5.10 3.95 -11.52
C ASP A 35 -6.36 4.75 -11.18
N ASN A 36 -6.90 5.47 -12.16
CA ASN A 36 -8.13 6.26 -11.98
C ASN A 36 -9.41 5.40 -11.86
N ASP A 37 -9.28 4.07 -11.99
CA ASP A 37 -10.39 3.14 -12.09
C ASP A 37 -10.44 2.21 -10.87
N LEU A 38 -11.09 2.69 -9.80
CA LEU A 38 -11.20 2.01 -8.49
C LEU A 38 -11.91 0.64 -8.52
N ASN A 39 -12.49 0.26 -9.65
CA ASN A 39 -13.23 -1.00 -9.82
C ASN A 39 -12.57 -1.94 -10.85
N SER A 40 -11.40 -1.58 -11.36
CA SER A 40 -10.64 -2.42 -12.29
C SER A 40 -9.45 -3.04 -11.56
N PHE A 41 -9.39 -4.37 -11.60
CA PHE A 41 -8.25 -5.13 -11.13
C PHE A 41 -7.45 -5.67 -12.32
N PRO A 42 -6.11 -5.73 -12.23
CA PRO A 42 -5.30 -5.34 -11.08
C PRO A 42 -5.17 -3.82 -10.90
N ALA A 43 -5.17 -3.37 -9.65
CA ALA A 43 -5.04 -1.95 -9.28
C ALA A 43 -3.67 -1.67 -8.67
N HIS A 44 -3.04 -0.56 -9.05
CA HIS A 44 -1.77 -0.12 -8.49
C HIS A 44 -1.98 0.90 -7.38
N ILE A 45 -1.38 0.66 -6.23
CA ILE A 45 -1.51 1.49 -5.03
C ILE A 45 -0.14 1.99 -4.60
N LEU A 46 -0.04 3.30 -4.41
CA LEU A 46 1.12 3.96 -3.81
C LEU A 46 0.91 4.06 -2.30
N LEU A 47 1.77 3.44 -1.51
CA LEU A 47 1.76 3.57 -0.05
C LEU A 47 2.63 4.76 0.39
N TYR A 48 2.23 5.45 1.45
CA TYR A 48 2.97 6.53 2.08
C TYR A 48 3.41 6.09 3.47
N CYS A 49 4.59 5.48 3.55
CA CYS A 49 5.11 4.89 4.78
C CYS A 49 6.45 5.50 5.19
N ASP A 50 6.77 5.39 6.48
CA ASP A 50 8.11 5.72 6.99
C ASP A 50 9.07 4.53 6.83
N LYS A 51 10.29 4.67 7.36
CA LYS A 51 11.32 3.63 7.25
C LYS A 51 10.95 2.35 7.98
N ASP A 52 10.34 2.47 9.16
CA ASP A 52 10.01 1.34 10.02
C ASP A 52 8.87 0.51 9.39
N ASP A 53 7.86 1.20 8.85
CA ASP A 53 6.76 0.58 8.10
C ASP A 53 7.24 -0.07 6.79
N PHE A 54 8.18 0.56 6.08
CA PHE A 54 8.73 0.05 4.83
C PHE A 54 9.58 -1.22 5.03
N GLU A 55 10.34 -1.29 6.12
CA GLU A 55 11.12 -2.48 6.47
C GLU A 55 10.18 -3.68 6.69
N MET A 56 9.02 -3.51 7.33
CA MET A 56 8.03 -4.59 7.46
C MET A 56 7.52 -5.13 6.10
N PHE A 57 7.27 -4.24 5.13
CA PHE A 57 6.84 -4.68 3.78
C PHE A 57 7.94 -5.42 3.02
N THR A 58 9.21 -5.10 3.27
CA THR A 58 10.34 -5.66 2.52
C THR A 58 10.97 -6.90 3.17
N GLU A 59 10.83 -7.09 4.49
CA GLU A 59 11.29 -8.29 5.20
C GLU A 59 10.41 -9.53 4.91
N THR A 60 9.24 -9.35 4.30
CA THR A 60 8.32 -10.44 3.95
C THR A 60 8.63 -11.08 2.58
N VAL A 61 9.67 -10.63 1.87
CA VAL A 61 10.08 -11.12 0.53
C VAL A 61 11.28 -12.07 0.59
#